data_AF-A0AAN8WY69-F1
#
_entry.id   AF-A0AAN8WY69-F1
#
_cell.length_a   1.000
_cell.length_b   1.000
_cell.length_c   1.000
_cell.angle_alpha   90.00
_cell.angle_beta   90.00
_cell.angle_gamma   90.00
#
_symmetry.space_group_name_H-M   'P 1'
#
loop_
_entity.id
_entity.type
_entity.pdbx_description
1 polymer ?
#
loop_
_entity_poly.entity_id
_entity_poly.type
_entity_poly.pdbx_seq_one_letter_code
_entity_poly.pdbx_strand_id
1 'polypeptide(L)'
;MKWLRVYFKMIWIVLIFTLPVAYAEGDCDSQTKCSNCIQRPECMWCSEFDTSESDSASHCIPISNVRISCQNGSLENPENSQEIVEDLPLSGVLNEPVAFTRNATRWTPTPSLQLQVALV
;
A
#
# COMPACT_ATOMS: atom_id res chain seq x y z
N MET A 1 -15.78 41.45 -28.72
CA MET A 1 -14.43 41.11 -28.22
C MET A 1 -14.37 40.55 -26.79
N LYS A 2 -15.29 40.91 -25.86
CA LYS A 2 -15.28 40.38 -24.47
C LYS A 2 -15.58 38.87 -24.39
N TRP A 3 -16.52 38.38 -25.20
CA TRP A 3 -16.93 36.98 -25.27
C TRP A 3 -15.83 36.02 -25.74
N LEU A 4 -14.91 36.50 -26.60
CA LEU A 4 -13.79 35.71 -27.09
C LEU A 4 -12.80 35.36 -25.97
N ARG A 5 -12.58 36.29 -25.03
CA ARG A 5 -11.71 36.07 -23.86
C ARG A 5 -12.32 35.07 -22.87
N VAL A 6 -13.64 35.09 -22.73
CA VAL A 6 -14.36 34.14 -21.87
C VAL A 6 -14.33 32.74 -22.48
N TYR A 7 -14.59 32.64 -23.78
CA TYR A 7 -14.54 31.37 -24.50
C TYR A 7 -13.16 30.72 -24.44
N PHE A 8 -12.10 31.50 -24.63
CA PHE A 8 -10.73 31.01 -24.52
C PHE A 8 -10.40 30.46 -23.12
N LYS A 9 -10.89 31.13 -22.06
CA LYS A 9 -10.73 30.65 -20.68
C LYS A 9 -11.51 29.36 -20.42
N MET A 10 -12.73 29.25 -20.93
CA MET A 10 -13.54 28.03 -20.77
C MET A 10 -12.91 26.84 -21.48
N ILE A 11 -12.36 27.04 -22.69
CA ILE A 11 -11.62 25.98 -23.40
C ILE A 11 -10.41 25.51 -22.59
N TRP A 12 -9.64 26.44 -22.01
CA TRP A 12 -8.49 26.10 -21.18
C TRP A 12 -8.86 25.30 -19.94
N ILE A 13 -9.97 25.65 -19.28
CA ILE A 13 -10.46 24.92 -18.12
C ILE A 13 -10.88 23.51 -18.54
N VAL A 14 -11.67 23.38 -19.61
CA VAL A 14 -12.09 22.06 -20.10
C VAL A 14 -10.87 21.21 -20.47
N LEU A 15 -9.87 21.77 -21.17
CA LEU A 15 -8.63 21.07 -21.53
C LEU A 15 -7.89 20.52 -20.31
N ILE A 16 -7.72 21.30 -19.25
CA ILE A 16 -7.05 20.87 -18.01
C ILE A 16 -7.81 19.72 -17.36
N PHE A 17 -9.14 19.80 -17.30
CA PHE A 17 -9.97 18.76 -16.69
C PHE A 17 -10.10 17.49 -17.53
N THR A 18 -9.94 17.58 -18.86
CA THR A 18 -10.01 16.43 -19.77
C THR A 18 -8.68 15.74 -20.03
N LEU A 19 -7.56 16.31 -19.57
CA LEU A 19 -6.27 15.66 -19.68
C LEU A 19 -6.26 14.44 -18.75
N PRO A 20 -6.13 13.21 -19.28
CA PRO A 20 -5.93 12.05 -18.44
C PRO A 20 -4.65 12.29 -17.64
N VAL A 21 -4.74 12.14 -16.32
CA VAL A 21 -3.56 12.10 -15.46
C VAL A 21 -2.77 10.89 -15.92
N ALA A 22 -1.73 11.13 -16.73
CA ALA A 22 -0.76 10.11 -17.06
C ALA A 22 -0.08 9.75 -15.74
N TYR A 23 -0.50 8.64 -15.14
CA TYR A 23 0.26 8.02 -14.08
C TYR A 23 1.63 7.74 -14.66
N ALA A 24 2.66 8.42 -14.15
CA ALA A 24 4.02 8.10 -14.50
C ALA A 24 4.22 6.63 -14.12
N GLU A 25 4.42 5.76 -15.11
CA GLU A 25 4.99 4.45 -14.86
C GLU A 25 6.26 4.70 -14.06
N GLY A 26 6.32 4.14 -12.85
CA GLY A 26 7.38 4.43 -11.90
C GLY A 26 8.73 4.14 -12.53
N ASP A 27 9.50 5.18 -12.82
CA ASP A 27 10.87 5.05 -13.33
C ASP A 27 11.75 4.45 -12.22
N CYS A 28 11.84 3.12 -12.19
CA CYS A 28 12.72 2.36 -11.31
C CYS A 28 14.18 2.49 -11.77
N ASP A 29 14.41 2.51 -13.09
CA ASP A 29 15.75 2.48 -13.70
C ASP A 29 16.60 3.72 -13.36
N SER A 30 15.98 4.84 -13.03
CA SER A 30 16.67 6.07 -12.59
C SER A 30 17.38 5.97 -11.24
N GLN A 31 17.10 4.95 -10.42
CA GLN A 31 17.59 4.87 -9.04
C GLN A 31 18.89 4.06 -8.94
N THR A 32 19.94 4.70 -8.43
CA THR A 32 21.27 4.09 -8.26
C THR A 32 21.52 3.51 -6.86
N LYS A 33 20.55 3.65 -5.95
CA LYS A 33 20.64 3.19 -4.56
C LYS A 33 19.41 2.38 -4.17
N CYS A 34 19.62 1.25 -3.48
CA CYS A 34 18.54 0.43 -2.93
C CYS A 34 17.53 1.25 -2.15
N SER A 35 18.00 2.09 -1.22
CA SER A 35 17.11 2.90 -0.37
C SER A 35 16.16 3.80 -1.15
N ASN A 36 16.55 4.30 -2.32
CA ASN A 36 15.70 5.15 -3.15
C ASN A 36 14.79 4.33 -4.07
N CYS A 37 15.24 3.13 -4.44
CA CYS A 37 14.47 2.18 -5.22
C CYS A 37 13.26 1.65 -4.43
N ILE A 38 13.51 1.08 -3.25
CA ILE A 38 12.49 0.43 -2.40
C ILE A 38 11.50 1.41 -1.76
N GLN A 39 11.77 2.72 -1.82
CA GLN A 39 10.79 3.74 -1.44
C GLN A 39 9.59 3.78 -2.40
N ARG A 40 9.72 3.20 -3.59
CA ARG A 40 8.64 3.09 -4.57
C ARG A 40 8.01 1.70 -4.48
N PRO A 41 6.70 1.61 -4.22
CA PRO A 41 6.02 0.34 -4.03
C PRO A 41 5.95 -0.51 -5.31
N GLU A 42 6.20 0.07 -6.49
CA GLU A 42 6.24 -0.61 -7.78
C GLU A 42 7.64 -1.10 -8.22
N CYS A 43 8.67 -0.88 -7.39
CA CYS A 43 10.05 -1.25 -7.69
C CYS A 43 10.60 -2.28 -6.69
N MET A 44 11.55 -3.09 -7.14
CA MET A 44 12.32 -4.04 -6.33
C MET A 44 13.81 -3.82 -6.62
N TRP A 45 14.66 -4.18 -5.66
CA TRP A 45 16.10 -4.04 -5.80
C TRP A 45 16.78 -5.40 -5.95
N CYS A 46 17.70 -5.49 -6.89
CA CYS A 46 18.50 -6.66 -7.19
C CYS A 46 19.95 -6.35 -6.87
N SER A 47 20.49 -6.93 -5.79
CA SER A 47 21.87 -6.65 -5.36
C SER A 47 22.90 -7.38 -6.22
N GLU A 48 22.57 -8.58 -6.72
CA GLU A 48 23.45 -9.39 -7.56
C GLU A 48 22.68 -10.06 -8.72
N PHE A 49 23.23 -9.99 -9.93
CA PHE A 49 22.69 -10.63 -11.13
C PHE A 49 23.40 -11.96 -11.39
N ASP A 50 22.68 -12.93 -11.95
CA ASP A 50 23.31 -14.15 -12.44
C ASP A 50 24.26 -13.81 -13.59
N THR A 51 25.53 -14.16 -13.41
CA THR A 51 26.74 -13.83 -14.19
C THR A 51 26.68 -13.89 -15.73
N SER A 52 25.57 -14.33 -16.34
CA SER A 52 25.35 -14.37 -17.79
C SER A 52 24.63 -13.16 -18.37
N GLU A 53 23.91 -12.39 -17.56
CA GLU A 53 23.20 -11.21 -18.02
C GLU A 53 23.71 -9.97 -17.30
N SER A 54 24.18 -9.01 -18.08
CA SER A 54 24.01 -7.57 -17.84
C SER A 54 25.11 -6.79 -17.09
N ASP A 55 26.18 -6.47 -17.82
CA ASP A 55 27.00 -5.26 -17.56
C ASP A 55 26.20 -3.93 -17.73
N SER A 56 24.87 -4.00 -17.92
CA SER A 56 24.00 -2.85 -18.25
C SER A 56 22.61 -2.90 -17.59
N ALA A 57 22.32 -3.85 -16.70
CA ALA A 57 21.04 -3.84 -15.98
C ALA A 57 21.08 -2.85 -14.81
N SER A 58 19.98 -2.12 -14.64
CA SER A 58 19.69 -1.36 -13.44
C SER A 58 19.47 -2.32 -12.27
N HIS A 59 20.11 -2.05 -11.13
CA HIS A 59 19.82 -2.77 -9.89
C HIS A 59 18.40 -2.51 -9.37
N CYS A 60 17.79 -1.39 -9.74
CA CYS A 60 16.41 -1.08 -9.42
C CYS A 60 15.50 -1.43 -10.60
N ILE A 61 14.63 -2.42 -10.40
CA ILE A 61 13.82 -2.99 -11.47
C ILE A 61 12.34 -2.92 -11.09
N PRO A 62 11.41 -2.75 -12.05
CA PRO A 62 9.98 -2.76 -11.76
C PRO A 62 9.53 -4.17 -11.37
N ILE A 63 8.54 -4.28 -10.49
CA ILE A 63 8.00 -5.57 -10.02
C ILE A 63 7.45 -6.42 -11.18
N SER A 64 6.94 -5.78 -12.23
CA SER A 64 6.46 -6.44 -13.45
C SER A 64 7.57 -7.16 -14.21
N ASN A 65 8.84 -6.74 -14.04
CA ASN A 65 10.00 -7.33 -14.70
C ASN A 65 10.71 -8.36 -13.82
N VAL A 66 9.93 -9.24 -13.20
CA VAL A 66 10.43 -10.38 -12.39
C VAL A 66 11.25 -11.40 -13.20
N ARG A 67 11.37 -11.21 -14.52
CA ARG A 67 12.11 -12.08 -15.45
C ARG A 67 13.62 -11.87 -15.40
N ILE A 68 14.10 -10.84 -14.70
CA ILE A 68 15.53 -10.65 -14.51
C ILE A 68 16.03 -11.74 -13.57
N SER A 69 17.03 -12.50 -14.03
CA SER A 69 17.73 -13.51 -13.24
C SER A 69 18.58 -12.83 -12.16
N CYS A 70 17.91 -12.28 -11.15
CA CYS A 70 18.52 -11.93 -9.89
C CYS A 70 18.91 -13.22 -9.19
N GLN A 71 20.13 -13.25 -8.68
CA GLN A 71 20.60 -14.39 -7.94
C GLN A 71 19.64 -14.69 -6.77
N ASN A 72 19.39 -15.97 -6.52
CA ASN A 72 18.44 -16.39 -5.49
C ASN A 72 18.90 -15.88 -4.10
N GLY A 73 18.07 -15.04 -3.47
CA GLY A 73 18.38 -14.40 -2.18
C GLY A 73 18.98 -12.99 -2.28
N SER A 74 19.28 -12.51 -3.49
CA SER A 74 19.82 -11.16 -3.73
C SER A 74 18.75 -10.14 -4.12
N LEU A 75 17.47 -10.53 -4.04
CA LEU A 75 16.31 -9.68 -4.30
C LEU A 75 15.78 -9.06 -3.01
N GLU A 76 15.67 -7.75 -2.98
CA GLU A 76 15.13 -6.96 -1.87
C GLU A 76 13.81 -6.32 -2.31
N ASN A 77 12.71 -6.77 -1.69
CA ASN A 77 11.38 -6.21 -1.86
C ASN A 77 10.64 -6.20 -0.51
N PRO A 78 10.87 -5.17 0.34
CA PRO A 78 10.22 -5.10 1.64
C PRO A 78 8.72 -4.85 1.48
N GLU A 79 7.90 -5.78 1.95
CA GLU A 79 6.46 -5.60 1.99
C GLU A 79 6.04 -4.85 3.24
N ASN A 80 5.04 -3.96 3.10
CA ASN A 80 4.45 -3.31 4.26
C ASN A 80 3.67 -4.33 5.10
N SER A 81 3.99 -4.44 6.38
CA SER A 81 3.31 -5.33 7.31
C SER A 81 2.91 -4.58 8.57
N GLN A 82 1.81 -5.02 9.18
CA GLN A 82 1.34 -4.50 10.46
C GLN A 82 1.13 -5.68 11.41
N GLU A 83 1.76 -5.59 12.58
CA GLU A 83 1.59 -6.55 13.66
C GLU A 83 0.98 -5.85 14.88
N ILE A 84 -0.11 -6.40 15.42
CA ILE A 84 -0.73 -5.89 16.64
C ILE A 84 -0.05 -6.57 17.83
N VAL A 85 0.77 -5.80 18.55
CA VAL A 85 1.52 -6.31 19.72
C VAL A 85 0.60 -6.43 20.94
N GLU A 86 -0.27 -5.45 21.15
CA GLU A 86 -1.26 -5.42 22.23
C GLU A 86 -2.59 -4.86 21.69
N ASP A 87 -3.69 -5.58 21.94
CA ASP A 87 -5.05 -5.21 21.53
C ASP A 87 -6.00 -5.29 22.72
N LEU A 88 -5.68 -4.57 23.79
CA LEU A 88 -6.52 -4.59 24.98
C LEU A 88 -7.82 -3.80 24.71
N PRO A 89 -9.01 -4.41 24.89
CA PRO A 89 -10.26 -3.73 24.62
C PRO A 89 -10.47 -2.52 25.54
N LEU A 90 -11.17 -1.51 25.02
CA LEU A 90 -11.51 -0.30 25.78
C LEU A 90 -12.40 -0.65 26.99
N SER A 91 -11.96 -0.25 28.18
CA SER A 91 -12.73 -0.38 29.42
C SER A 91 -13.80 0.70 29.50
N GLY A 92 -14.96 0.46 28.89
CA GLY A 92 -16.09 1.39 28.88
C GLY A 92 -17.43 0.66 28.92
N VAL A 93 -17.99 0.56 30.13
CA VAL A 93 -19.30 -0.03 30.49
C VAL A 93 -19.43 -1.52 30.20
N LEU A 94 -19.43 -2.32 31.27
CA LEU A 94 -19.85 -3.73 31.30
C LEU A 94 -20.93 -4.03 30.26
N ASN A 95 -20.62 -4.88 29.28
CA ASN A 95 -21.44 -6.03 28.85
C ASN A 95 -20.68 -6.89 27.82
N GLU A 96 -20.27 -8.07 28.28
CA GLU A 96 -19.98 -9.34 27.58
C GLU A 96 -18.83 -9.45 26.55
N PRO A 97 -18.08 -10.58 26.57
CA PRO A 97 -17.06 -10.87 25.56
C PRO A 97 -17.71 -11.08 24.20
N VAL A 98 -17.45 -10.17 23.26
CA VAL A 98 -17.78 -10.39 21.85
C VAL A 98 -16.84 -11.47 21.32
N ALA A 99 -17.27 -12.72 21.39
CA ALA A 99 -16.70 -13.77 20.56
C ALA A 99 -16.91 -13.36 19.10
N PHE A 100 -15.84 -12.92 18.43
CA PHE A 100 -15.83 -12.70 16.99
C PHE A 100 -15.87 -14.06 16.29
N THR A 101 -17.02 -14.71 16.29
CA THR A 101 -17.30 -15.79 15.33
C THR A 101 -17.53 -15.14 13.98
N ARG A 102 -16.58 -15.34 13.07
CA ARG A 102 -16.81 -15.13 11.63
C ARG A 102 -18.00 -16.00 11.22
N ASN A 103 -19.20 -15.42 11.16
CA ASN A 103 -20.23 -15.89 10.25
C ASN A 103 -21.22 -14.79 9.93
N ALA A 104 -21.52 -14.70 8.64
CA ALA A 104 -22.29 -13.65 8.01
C ALA A 104 -23.69 -13.47 8.65
N THR A 105 -24.11 -12.20 8.73
CA THR A 105 -25.50 -11.71 8.91
C THR A 105 -26.25 -12.13 10.18
N ARG A 106 -26.64 -11.15 11.04
CA ARG A 106 -28.03 -10.83 11.48
C ARG A 106 -28.05 -10.07 12.82
N TRP A 107 -29.00 -9.14 12.93
CA TRP A 107 -29.13 -8.06 13.92
C TRP A 107 -29.76 -8.44 15.29
N THR A 108 -29.48 -7.59 16.32
CA THR A 108 -30.29 -7.24 17.55
C THR A 108 -30.07 -8.06 18.88
N PRO A 109 -30.58 -7.63 20.08
CA PRO A 109 -29.83 -6.85 21.10
C PRO A 109 -29.99 -7.29 22.61
N THR A 110 -28.90 -7.16 23.42
CA THR A 110 -28.81 -6.86 24.89
C THR A 110 -29.52 -7.75 25.98
N PRO A 111 -29.23 -7.60 27.31
CA PRO A 111 -28.34 -8.45 28.13
C PRO A 111 -29.05 -9.10 29.36
N SER A 112 -28.37 -9.93 30.19
CA SER A 112 -28.53 -9.90 31.67
C SER A 112 -27.73 -10.95 32.48
N LEU A 113 -27.11 -10.42 33.56
CA LEU A 113 -26.98 -10.97 34.93
C LEU A 113 -25.78 -11.89 35.33
N GLN A 114 -24.97 -11.30 36.24
CA GLN A 114 -24.40 -11.89 37.49
C GLN A 114 -23.26 -12.92 37.31
N LEU A 115 -22.22 -13.02 38.14
CA LEU A 115 -22.17 -12.90 39.60
C LEU A 115 -20.69 -12.84 40.05
N GLN A 116 -20.51 -12.36 41.28
CA GLN A 116 -19.28 -12.04 42.02
C GLN A 116 -18.38 -13.25 42.38
N VAL A 117 -17.20 -12.96 42.97
CA VAL A 117 -16.54 -13.58 44.16
C VAL A 117 -15.01 -13.51 43.94
N ALA A 118 -14.27 -12.57 44.54
CA ALA A 118 -13.78 -12.48 45.93
C ALA A 118 -12.55 -13.35 46.27
N LEU A 119 -11.62 -12.69 46.98
CA LEU A 119 -10.81 -13.17 48.12
C LEU A 119 -9.37 -13.69 47.92
N VAL A 120 -8.51 -13.02 48.72
CA VAL A 120 -7.26 -13.42 49.40
C VAL A 120 -5.95 -13.21 48.66
#